data_AF-A0AAN8FRT4-F1
#
_entry.id   AF-A0AAN8FRT4-F1
#
_cell.length_a   1.000
_cell.length_b   1.000
_cell.length_c   1.000
_cell.angle_alpha   90.00
_cell.angle_beta   90.00
_cell.angle_gamma   90.00
#
_symmetry.space_group_name_H-M   'P 1'
#
loop_
_entity.id
_entity.type
_entity.pdbx_description
1 polymer ?
#
loop_
_entity_poly.entity_id
_entity_poly.type
_entity_poly.pdbx_seq_one_letter_code
_entity_poly.pdbx_strand_id
1 'polypeptide(L)'
;MCGNGLAHVLGIKSHFWVSSCPVSDYMAWVLGMPQPSSYIPSLMGMDITHRPSYLERVLNVWSTFMYVYIAHKSTLEATEMFRRRYGADFPSLEDIAADSDVVFVNTDEFVDFPRPTLPHVVHIGGLGVDSLKSGRLDETFTEQMEKGSKGVVYFSLGTLVNTSTLPAFAMRAVVETARKTSDYHFILVIDSNDQ
;
A
#
# COMPACT_ATOMS: atom_id res chain seq x y z
N MET A 1 9.51 -8.81 2.54
CA MET A 1 10.59 -9.50 3.30
C MET A 1 11.65 -10.16 2.43
N CYS A 2 11.42 -10.48 1.15
CA CYS A 2 12.45 -11.10 0.30
C CYS A 2 13.76 -10.29 0.22
N GLY A 3 13.68 -8.96 0.20
CA GLY A 3 14.84 -8.07 0.26
C GLY A 3 15.67 -8.27 1.53
N ASN A 4 15.02 -8.41 2.70
CA ASN A 4 15.70 -8.66 3.98
C ASN A 4 16.40 -10.02 3.97
N GLY A 5 15.75 -11.05 3.41
CA GLY A 5 16.37 -12.36 3.22
C GLY A 5 17.63 -12.30 2.35
N LEU A 6 17.58 -11.56 1.24
CA LEU A 6 18.76 -11.34 0.38
C LEU A 6 19.85 -10.53 1.07
N ALA A 7 19.50 -9.50 1.84
CA ALA A 7 20.46 -8.72 2.61
C ALA A 7 21.23 -9.61 3.61
N HIS A 8 20.52 -10.52 4.29
CA HIS A 8 21.12 -11.50 5.18
C HIS A 8 22.08 -12.45 4.43
N VAL A 9 21.69 -12.97 3.26
CA VAL A 9 22.56 -13.81 2.42
C VAL A 9 23.85 -13.07 2.02
N LEU A 10 23.76 -11.77 1.76
CA LEU A 10 24.90 -10.94 1.38
C LEU A 10 25.77 -10.51 2.58
N GLY A 11 25.42 -10.89 3.81
CA GLY A 11 26.14 -10.52 5.02
C GLY A 11 26.00 -9.04 5.38
N ILE A 12 24.96 -8.37 4.88
CA ILE A 12 24.65 -6.97 5.21
C ILE A 12 24.05 -6.96 6.62
N LYS A 13 24.74 -6.32 7.56
CA LYS A 13 24.33 -6.26 8.97
C LYS A 13 23.23 -5.26 9.27
N SER A 14 23.17 -4.16 8.50
CA SER A 14 22.16 -3.12 8.64
C SER A 14 21.18 -3.20 7.50
N HIS A 15 19.94 -3.58 7.82
CA HIS A 15 18.85 -3.66 6.87
C HIS A 15 17.66 -2.85 7.37
N PHE A 16 16.98 -2.21 6.43
CA PHE A 16 15.77 -1.45 6.67
C PHE A 16 14.58 -2.14 6.01
N TRP A 17 13.42 -2.09 6.64
CA TRP A 17 12.17 -2.58 6.06
C TRP A 17 11.38 -1.39 5.52
N VAL A 18 11.11 -1.36 4.21
CA VAL A 18 10.17 -0.39 3.61
C VAL A 18 8.80 -1.03 3.39
N SER A 19 7.75 -0.37 3.89
CA SER A 19 6.35 -0.68 3.60
C SER A 19 5.75 0.36 2.67
N SER A 20 5.15 -0.10 1.56
CA SER A 20 4.39 0.76 0.64
C SER A 20 3.01 1.15 1.17
N CYS A 21 2.49 0.39 2.14
CA CYS A 21 1.19 0.60 2.76
C CYS A 21 1.37 1.08 4.21
N PRO A 22 0.29 1.58 4.85
CA PRO A 22 0.24 1.76 6.29
C PRO A 22 0.62 0.49 7.04
N VAL A 23 0.93 0.63 8.33
CA VAL A 23 1.38 -0.50 9.16
C VAL A 23 0.28 -1.57 9.24
N SER A 24 0.49 -2.67 8.52
CA SER A 24 -0.47 -3.79 8.48
C SER A 24 -0.47 -4.58 9.79
N ASP A 25 -1.52 -5.38 10.02
CA ASP A 25 -1.63 -6.21 11.22
C ASP A 25 -0.47 -7.21 11.33
N TYR A 26 -0.08 -7.78 10.19
CA TYR A 26 1.04 -8.72 10.11
C TYR A 26 2.39 -8.04 10.38
N MET A 27 2.59 -6.84 9.86
CA MET A 27 3.80 -6.06 10.14
C MET A 27 3.91 -5.71 11.62
N ALA A 28 2.81 -5.29 12.24
CA ALA A 28 2.77 -5.07 13.68
C ALA A 28 3.06 -6.33 14.49
N TRP A 29 2.53 -7.47 14.05
CA TRP A 29 2.78 -8.76 14.68
C TRP A 29 4.27 -9.15 14.61
N VAL A 30 4.91 -9.05 13.44
CA VAL A 30 6.35 -9.35 13.26
C VAL A 30 7.23 -8.43 14.11
N LEU A 31 6.90 -7.14 14.19
CA LEU A 31 7.65 -6.15 14.94
C LEU A 31 7.34 -6.15 16.45
N GLY A 32 6.40 -6.96 16.91
CA GLY A 32 5.96 -6.96 18.32
C GLY A 32 5.24 -5.68 18.74
N MET A 33 4.68 -4.94 17.79
CA MET A 33 3.96 -3.69 18.06
C MET A 33 2.56 -3.93 18.61
N PRO A 34 2.08 -3.10 19.55
CA PRO A 34 0.69 -3.18 20.01
C PRO A 34 -0.29 -2.89 18.86
N GLN A 35 -1.13 -3.88 18.54
CA GLN A 35 -2.20 -3.77 17.53
C GLN A 35 -3.57 -4.06 18.17
N PRO A 36 -4.17 -3.09 18.88
CA PRO A 36 -5.52 -3.25 19.41
C PRO A 36 -6.57 -3.28 18.30
N SER A 37 -6.92 -4.49 17.84
CA SER A 37 -7.98 -4.77 16.85
C SER A 37 -9.40 -4.35 17.28
N SER A 38 -9.54 -3.69 18.42
CA SER A 38 -10.82 -3.19 18.89
C SER A 38 -11.20 -1.82 18.32
N TYR A 39 -10.22 -1.10 17.73
CA TYR A 39 -10.42 0.19 17.07
C TYR A 39 -9.49 0.41 15.87
N ILE A 40 -8.37 -0.31 15.76
CA ILE A 40 -7.54 -0.26 14.56
C ILE A 40 -8.11 -1.26 13.55
N PRO A 41 -8.56 -0.81 12.36
CA PRO A 41 -9.10 -1.72 11.37
C PRO A 41 -8.01 -2.63 10.81
N SER A 42 -8.39 -3.88 10.57
CA SER A 42 -7.55 -4.81 9.85
C SER A 42 -7.43 -4.36 8.40
N LEU A 43 -6.23 -4.55 7.83
CA LEU A 43 -6.04 -4.34 6.39
C LEU A 43 -6.84 -5.34 5.55
N MET A 44 -7.27 -6.45 6.16
CA MET A 44 -8.13 -7.43 5.51
C MET A 44 -9.61 -7.06 5.67
N GLY A 45 -10.15 -6.43 4.63
CA GLY A 45 -11.54 -6.64 4.24
C GLY A 45 -12.63 -6.00 5.08
N MET A 46 -12.36 -4.95 5.88
CA MET A 46 -13.42 -4.17 6.49
C MET A 46 -13.18 -2.67 6.47
N ASP A 47 -14.08 -1.95 5.80
CA ASP A 47 -14.29 -0.52 5.98
C ASP A 47 -14.96 -0.28 7.33
N ILE A 48 -14.17 -0.30 8.38
CA ILE A 48 -14.65 0.00 9.72
C ILE A 48 -14.67 1.51 9.90
N THR A 49 -15.80 2.02 10.36
CA THR A 49 -15.92 3.44 10.71
C THR A 49 -15.01 3.79 11.90
N HIS A 50 -14.72 5.07 12.11
CA HIS A 50 -13.96 5.54 13.28
C HIS A 50 -14.61 5.20 14.64
N ARG A 51 -15.86 4.72 14.67
CA ARG A 51 -16.59 4.32 15.88
C ARG A 51 -17.30 2.99 15.64
N PRO A 52 -16.59 1.87 15.74
CA PRO A 52 -17.19 0.57 15.45
C PRO A 52 -18.18 0.13 16.52
N SER A 53 -19.30 -0.43 16.07
CA SER A 53 -20.21 -1.22 16.87
C SER A 53 -19.53 -2.49 17.40
N TYR A 54 -20.15 -3.14 18.39
CA TYR A 54 -19.61 -4.37 18.98
C TYR A 54 -19.34 -5.47 17.93
N LEU A 55 -20.27 -5.67 16.99
CA LEU A 55 -20.11 -6.69 15.95
C LEU A 55 -18.98 -6.36 14.97
N GLU A 56 -18.85 -5.10 14.56
CA GLU A 56 -17.73 -4.67 13.71
C GLU A 56 -16.38 -4.92 14.40
N ARG A 57 -16.29 -4.69 15.71
CA ARG A 57 -15.07 -4.99 16.50
C ARG A 57 -14.76 -6.48 16.54
N VAL A 58 -15.77 -7.33 16.74
CA VAL A 58 -15.59 -8.79 16.76
C VAL A 58 -15.12 -9.30 15.40
N LEU A 59 -15.78 -8.85 14.32
CA LEU A 59 -15.36 -9.18 12.97
C LEU A 59 -13.94 -8.68 12.68
N ASN A 60 -13.54 -7.55 13.27
CA ASN A 60 -12.22 -6.97 13.04
C ASN A 60 -11.12 -7.80 13.68
N VAL A 61 -11.34 -8.21 14.93
CA VAL A 61 -10.45 -9.14 15.62
C VAL A 61 -10.28 -10.42 14.81
N TRP A 62 -11.38 -10.96 14.28
CA TRP A 62 -11.34 -12.14 13.41
C TRP A 62 -10.56 -11.87 12.11
N SER A 63 -10.78 -10.72 11.48
CA SER A 63 -10.11 -10.33 10.24
C SER A 63 -8.61 -10.09 10.42
N THR A 64 -8.20 -9.43 11.51
CA THR A 64 -6.79 -9.29 11.93
C THR A 64 -6.15 -10.66 12.07
N PHE A 65 -6.77 -11.59 12.80
CA PHE A 65 -6.23 -12.93 13.01
C PHE A 65 -6.05 -13.68 11.69
N MET A 66 -7.07 -13.64 10.83
CA MET A 66 -7.01 -14.27 9.50
C MET A 66 -5.92 -13.67 8.63
N TYR A 67 -5.75 -12.34 8.63
CA TYR A 67 -4.70 -11.66 7.89
C TYR A 67 -3.31 -12.08 8.35
N VAL A 68 -3.05 -12.03 9.66
CA VAL A 68 -1.78 -12.45 10.25
C VAL A 68 -1.49 -13.92 9.90
N TYR A 69 -2.49 -14.80 10.03
CA TYR A 69 -2.35 -16.21 9.71
C TYR A 69 -1.97 -16.44 8.23
N ILE A 70 -2.70 -15.83 7.30
CA ILE A 70 -2.44 -15.97 5.85
C ILE A 70 -1.05 -15.43 5.51
N ALA A 71 -0.72 -14.23 5.99
CA ALA A 71 0.56 -13.60 5.71
C ALA A 71 1.74 -14.39 6.31
N HIS A 72 1.60 -14.91 7.54
CA HIS A 72 2.57 -15.79 8.17
C HIS A 72 2.80 -17.06 7.34
N LYS A 73 1.72 -17.70 6.86
CA LYS A 73 1.82 -18.88 5.99
C LYS A 73 2.58 -18.58 4.70
N SER A 74 2.29 -17.45 4.04
CA SER A 74 3.03 -17.02 2.85
C SER A 74 4.50 -16.75 3.13
N THR A 75 4.84 -16.16 4.28
CA THR A 75 6.24 -15.91 4.66
C THR A 75 6.98 -17.19 5.05
N LEU A 76 6.30 -18.17 5.67
CA LEU A 76 6.88 -19.49 5.91
C LEU A 76 7.24 -20.19 4.59
N GLU A 77 6.37 -20.13 3.59
CA GLU A 77 6.66 -20.67 2.25
C GLU A 77 7.86 -19.98 1.62
N ALA A 78 7.94 -18.65 1.72
CA ALA A 78 9.10 -17.90 1.25
C ALA A 78 10.38 -18.28 2.03
N THR A 79 10.30 -18.43 3.35
CA THR A 79 11.43 -18.86 4.20
C THR A 79 11.94 -20.25 3.77
N GLU A 80 11.03 -21.18 3.50
CA GLU A 80 11.39 -22.52 3.02
C GLU A 80 12.11 -22.46 1.66
N MET A 81 11.74 -21.54 0.77
CA MET A 81 12.46 -21.32 -0.48
C MET A 81 13.91 -20.87 -0.24
N PHE A 82 14.15 -19.99 0.74
CA PHE A 82 15.51 -19.59 1.12
C PHE A 82 16.28 -20.75 1.75
N ARG A 83 15.66 -21.53 2.64
CA ARG A 83 16.29 -22.70 3.27
C ARG A 83 16.71 -23.75 2.24
N ARG A 84 15.87 -24.03 1.25
CA ARG A 84 16.22 -24.94 0.15
C ARG A 84 17.43 -24.48 -0.65
N ARG A 85 17.62 -23.16 -0.81
CA ARG A 85 18.69 -22.59 -1.63
C ARG A 85 19.99 -22.32 -0.86
N TYR A 86 19.90 -21.95 0.41
CA TYR A 86 21.03 -21.45 1.21
C TYR A 86 21.34 -22.31 2.44
N GLY A 87 20.51 -23.32 2.76
CA GLY A 87 20.72 -24.27 3.86
C GLY A 87 19.56 -24.30 4.85
N ALA A 88 19.32 -25.45 5.48
CA ALA A 88 18.22 -25.65 6.42
C ALA A 88 18.28 -24.71 7.64
N ASP A 89 19.49 -24.27 8.02
CA ASP A 89 19.74 -23.37 9.15
C ASP A 89 19.45 -21.90 8.83
N PHE A 90 18.98 -21.57 7.62
CA PHE A 90 18.62 -20.20 7.27
C PHE A 90 17.49 -19.67 8.18
N PRO A 91 17.66 -18.48 8.81
CA PRO A 91 16.69 -17.94 9.77
C PRO A 91 15.34 -17.62 9.13
N SER A 92 14.29 -17.48 9.94
CA SER A 92 12.98 -17.08 9.42
C SER A 92 13.07 -15.69 8.78
N LEU A 93 12.40 -15.49 7.65
CA LEU A 93 12.31 -14.15 7.06
C LEU A 93 11.63 -13.16 8.02
N GLU A 94 10.75 -13.64 8.90
CA GLU A 94 10.12 -12.84 9.96
C GLU A 94 11.15 -12.39 10.99
N ASP A 95 12.02 -13.29 11.45
CA ASP A 95 13.06 -12.97 12.43
C ASP A 95 14.04 -11.93 11.87
N ILE A 96 14.47 -12.13 10.61
CA ILE A 96 15.33 -11.15 9.92
C ILE A 96 14.61 -9.80 9.79
N ALA A 97 13.31 -9.80 9.45
CA ALA A 97 12.55 -8.56 9.33
C ALA A 97 12.30 -7.86 10.68
N ALA A 98 12.07 -8.62 11.74
CA ALA A 98 11.91 -8.10 13.11
C ALA A 98 13.20 -7.44 13.62
N ASP A 99 14.37 -7.93 13.20
CA ASP A 99 15.69 -7.39 13.53
C ASP A 99 16.11 -6.19 12.65
N SER A 100 15.17 -5.54 11.96
CA SER A 100 15.51 -4.36 11.14
C SER A 100 15.86 -3.15 12.00
N ASP A 101 16.97 -2.47 11.69
CA ASP A 101 17.42 -1.27 12.42
C ASP A 101 16.40 -0.12 12.32
N VAL A 102 15.77 0.01 11.15
CA VAL A 102 14.78 1.05 10.82
C VAL A 102 13.69 0.46 9.94
N VAL A 103 12.45 0.90 10.19
CA VAL A 103 11.28 0.50 9.43
C VAL A 103 10.62 1.74 8.85
N PHE A 104 10.64 1.87 7.53
CA PHE A 104 10.02 2.98 6.83
C PHE A 104 8.60 2.63 6.39
N VAL A 105 7.64 3.49 6.72
CA VAL A 105 6.23 3.30 6.35
C VAL A 105 5.79 4.45 5.47
N ASN A 106 5.35 4.15 4.24
CA ASN A 106 4.90 5.15 3.29
C ASN A 106 3.45 5.62 3.56
N THR A 107 3.21 6.11 4.77
CA THR A 107 1.99 6.81 5.16
C THR A 107 2.35 7.98 6.06
N ASP A 108 1.50 8.99 6.09
CA ASP A 108 1.56 10.06 7.09
C ASP A 108 0.85 9.58 8.36
N GLU A 109 1.48 9.80 9.52
CA GLU A 109 0.97 9.33 10.81
C GLU A 109 -0.35 10.01 11.23
N PHE A 110 -0.62 11.22 10.75
CA PHE A 110 -1.85 11.96 11.04
C PHE A 110 -3.02 11.58 10.13
N VAL A 111 -2.72 10.94 8.99
CA VAL A 111 -3.74 10.43 8.07
C VAL A 111 -4.12 8.98 8.40
N ASP A 112 -3.24 8.24 9.06
CA ASP A 112 -3.48 6.86 9.49
C ASP A 112 -4.26 6.78 10.81
N PHE A 113 -4.76 5.58 11.15
CA PHE A 113 -5.43 5.34 12.43
C PHE A 113 -4.47 5.54 13.60
N PRO A 114 -4.91 6.22 14.68
CA PRO A 114 -4.06 6.48 15.83
C PRO A 114 -3.66 5.14 16.47
N ARG A 115 -2.37 4.89 16.61
CA ARG A 115 -1.84 3.63 17.13
C ARG A 115 -0.51 3.82 17.86
N PRO A 116 -0.20 2.98 18.84
CA PRO A 116 1.15 2.90 19.39
C PRO A 116 2.15 2.49 18.29
N THR A 117 3.31 3.14 18.25
CA THR A 117 4.40 2.83 17.32
C THR A 117 5.72 2.63 18.08
N LEU A 118 6.73 2.09 17.41
CA LEU A 118 8.08 1.93 17.95
C LEU A 118 9.00 3.07 17.50
N PRO A 119 10.03 3.44 18.28
CA PRO A 119 10.95 4.52 17.91
C PRO A 119 11.70 4.31 16.59
N HIS A 120 11.88 3.06 16.16
CA HIS A 120 12.56 2.73 14.89
C HIS A 120 11.60 2.70 13.68
N VAL A 121 10.30 2.94 13.88
CA VAL A 121 9.33 3.06 12.79
C VAL A 121 9.22 4.52 12.38
N VAL A 122 9.60 4.81 11.14
CA VAL A 122 9.67 6.15 10.58
C VAL A 122 8.64 6.30 9.47
N HIS A 123 7.69 7.22 9.67
CA HIS A 123 6.70 7.59 8.67
C HIS A 123 7.36 8.47 7.59
N ILE A 124 7.27 8.00 6.35
CA ILE A 124 7.83 8.66 5.15
C ILE A 124 6.72 8.96 4.13
N GLY A 125 5.48 9.12 4.60
CA GLY A 125 4.38 9.58 3.76
C GLY A 125 4.71 10.91 3.08
N GLY A 126 4.35 11.04 1.80
CA GLY A 126 4.60 12.27 1.04
C GLY A 126 6.05 12.45 0.57
N LEU A 127 6.89 11.39 0.59
CA LEU A 127 8.19 11.42 -0.08
C LEU A 127 8.05 11.93 -1.52
N GLY A 128 8.88 12.92 -1.87
CA GLY A 128 8.91 13.53 -3.20
C GLY A 128 7.82 14.60 -3.44
N VAL A 129 6.92 14.85 -2.50
CA VAL A 129 5.92 15.93 -2.65
C VAL A 129 6.59 17.31 -2.64
N ASP A 130 7.62 17.51 -1.83
CA ASP A 130 8.33 18.80 -1.76
C ASP A 130 9.06 19.15 -3.07
N SER A 131 9.58 18.16 -3.80
CA SER A 131 10.15 18.37 -5.14
C SER A 131 9.12 18.79 -6.19
N LEU A 132 7.83 18.56 -5.94
CA LEU A 132 6.74 18.98 -6.84
C LEU A 132 6.28 20.42 -6.59
N LYS A 133 6.64 21.04 -5.46
CA LYS A 133 6.06 22.32 -5.00
C LYS A 133 6.54 23.57 -5.76
N SER A 134 7.46 23.47 -6.72
CA SER A 134 8.11 24.67 -7.27
C SER A 134 7.99 24.91 -8.79
N GLY A 135 7.34 24.02 -9.55
CA GLY A 135 7.19 24.20 -11.00
C GLY A 135 5.77 24.62 -11.40
N ARG A 136 5.62 25.64 -12.26
CA ARG A 136 4.44 25.71 -13.14
C ARG A 136 4.42 24.42 -13.96
N LEU A 137 3.23 23.84 -14.14
CA LEU A 137 3.04 22.78 -15.13
C LEU A 137 3.55 23.29 -16.49
N ASP A 138 4.13 22.39 -17.29
CA ASP A 138 4.47 22.71 -18.67
C ASP A 138 3.24 23.26 -19.42
N GLU A 139 3.46 24.07 -20.44
CA GLU A 139 2.40 24.78 -21.17
C GLU A 139 1.33 23.80 -21.68
N THR A 140 1.78 22.67 -22.24
CA THR A 140 0.92 21.58 -22.70
C THR A 140 -0.07 21.10 -21.64
N PHE A 141 0.39 20.90 -20.40
CA PHE A 141 -0.46 20.41 -19.30
C PHE A 141 -1.31 21.53 -18.71
N THR A 142 -0.77 22.75 -18.64
CA THR A 142 -1.52 23.93 -18.20
C THR A 142 -2.75 24.14 -19.08
N GLU A 143 -2.59 24.08 -20.40
CA GLU A 143 -3.71 24.17 -21.35
C GLU A 143 -4.77 23.09 -21.14
N GLN A 144 -4.39 21.85 -20.80
CA GLN A 144 -5.38 20.81 -20.49
C GLN A 144 -6.12 21.12 -19.19
N MET A 145 -5.43 21.64 -18.18
CA MET A 145 -6.02 21.97 -16.88
C MET A 145 -7.05 23.11 -16.95
N GLU A 146 -7.01 23.94 -18.00
CA GLU A 146 -7.92 25.09 -18.18
C GLU A 146 -9.17 24.76 -19.01
N LYS A 147 -9.27 23.58 -19.64
CA LYS A 147 -10.38 23.23 -20.54
C LYS A 147 -11.73 22.98 -19.87
N GLY A 148 -11.73 22.58 -18.59
CA GLY A 148 -12.95 22.21 -17.88
C GLY A 148 -13.56 23.38 -17.13
N SER A 149 -14.80 23.76 -17.45
CA SER A 149 -15.49 24.88 -16.79
C SER A 149 -15.68 24.72 -15.28
N LYS A 150 -15.81 23.47 -14.78
CA LYS A 150 -15.84 23.14 -13.35
C LYS A 150 -14.57 22.47 -12.84
N GLY A 151 -13.59 22.22 -13.72
CA GLY A 151 -12.31 21.60 -13.39
C GLY A 151 -12.01 20.37 -14.24
N VAL A 152 -10.94 19.67 -13.85
CA VAL A 152 -10.39 18.53 -14.60
C VAL A 152 -10.44 17.27 -13.77
N VAL A 153 -10.85 16.17 -14.40
CA VAL A 153 -10.82 14.82 -13.84
C VAL A 153 -9.68 14.06 -14.50
N TYR A 154 -8.64 13.77 -13.72
CA TYR A 154 -7.57 12.86 -14.13
C TYR A 154 -7.91 11.44 -13.66
N PHE A 155 -7.96 10.49 -14.60
CA PHE A 155 -8.30 9.10 -14.32
C PHE A 155 -7.20 8.18 -14.84
N SER A 156 -6.65 7.38 -13.92
CA SER A 156 -5.61 6.39 -14.18
C SER A 156 -5.82 5.17 -13.28
N LEU A 157 -5.61 3.97 -13.82
CA LEU A 157 -5.67 2.71 -13.07
C LEU A 157 -4.28 2.25 -12.57
N GLY A 158 -3.26 3.10 -12.75
CA GLY A 158 -1.88 2.77 -12.45
C GLY A 158 -1.28 1.81 -13.48
N THR A 159 -0.12 1.24 -13.13
CA THR A 159 0.68 0.40 -14.05
C THR A 159 0.36 -1.09 -13.96
N LEU A 160 -0.40 -1.52 -12.94
CA LEU A 160 -0.70 -2.93 -12.70
C LEU A 160 -1.94 -3.41 -13.45
N VAL A 161 -2.90 -2.52 -13.69
CA VAL A 161 -4.15 -2.88 -14.36
C VAL A 161 -3.99 -2.68 -15.86
N ASN A 162 -4.06 -3.77 -16.61
CA ASN A 162 -4.12 -3.71 -18.07
C ASN A 162 -5.57 -3.40 -18.49
N THR A 163 -5.79 -2.20 -19.00
CA THR A 163 -7.10 -1.70 -19.45
C THR A 163 -7.70 -2.53 -20.58
N SER A 164 -6.88 -3.13 -21.44
CA SER A 164 -7.34 -4.01 -22.53
C SER A 164 -7.92 -5.35 -22.02
N THR A 165 -7.58 -5.75 -20.79
CA THR A 165 -8.15 -6.95 -20.14
C THR A 165 -9.42 -6.65 -19.36
N LEU A 166 -9.78 -5.38 -19.20
CA LEU A 166 -10.97 -5.02 -18.45
C LEU A 166 -12.24 -5.43 -19.19
N PRO A 167 -13.29 -5.82 -18.46
CA PRO A 167 -14.61 -5.99 -19.04
C PRO A 167 -15.04 -4.71 -19.77
N ALA A 168 -15.62 -4.86 -20.97
CA ALA A 168 -16.01 -3.74 -21.82
C ALA A 168 -16.92 -2.70 -21.11
N PHE A 169 -17.67 -3.12 -20.08
CA PHE A 169 -18.52 -2.22 -19.31
C PHE A 169 -17.72 -1.21 -18.48
N ALA A 170 -16.51 -1.55 -18.01
CA ALA A 170 -15.75 -0.72 -17.09
C ALA A 170 -15.32 0.58 -17.75
N MET A 171 -14.60 0.50 -18.88
CA MET A 171 -14.18 1.68 -19.63
C MET A 171 -15.36 2.39 -20.28
N ARG A 172 -16.41 1.66 -20.71
CA ARG A 172 -17.64 2.27 -21.21
C ARG A 172 -18.29 3.17 -20.16
N ALA A 173 -18.36 2.74 -18.90
CA ALA A 173 -18.92 3.54 -17.82
C ALA A 173 -18.13 4.84 -17.59
N VAL A 174 -16.80 4.79 -17.68
CA VAL A 174 -15.94 5.99 -17.58
C VAL A 174 -16.22 6.96 -18.72
N VAL A 175 -16.27 6.47 -19.97
CA VAL A 175 -16.55 7.30 -21.15
C VAL A 175 -17.97 7.88 -21.11
N GLU A 176 -18.96 7.09 -20.72
CA GLU A 176 -20.34 7.57 -20.56
C GLU A 176 -20.47 8.63 -19.46
N THR A 177 -19.71 8.49 -18.37
CA THR A 177 -19.67 9.50 -17.30
C THR A 177 -19.08 10.80 -17.84
N ALA A 178 -17.93 10.74 -18.53
CA ALA A 178 -17.30 11.91 -19.15
C ALA A 178 -18.25 12.62 -20.13
N ARG A 179 -19.06 11.88 -20.89
CA ARG A 179 -20.08 12.45 -21.79
C ARG A 179 -21.23 13.14 -21.05
N LYS A 180 -21.64 12.62 -19.90
CA LYS A 180 -22.74 13.17 -19.08
C LYS A 180 -22.31 14.39 -18.26
N THR A 181 -21.02 14.54 -17.98
CA THR A 181 -20.44 15.65 -17.20
C THR A 181 -19.54 16.50 -18.09
N SER A 182 -20.11 17.11 -19.13
CA SER A 182 -19.39 17.94 -20.11
C SER A 182 -18.83 19.25 -19.54
N ASP A 183 -19.23 19.59 -18.33
CA ASP A 183 -18.72 20.70 -17.52
C ASP A 183 -17.31 20.43 -16.97
N TYR A 184 -16.87 19.17 -16.91
CA TYR A 184 -15.51 18.76 -16.53
C TYR A 184 -14.70 18.31 -17.75
N HIS A 185 -13.40 18.59 -17.76
CA HIS A 185 -12.48 18.04 -18.75
C HIS A 185 -11.86 16.73 -18.23
N PHE A 186 -11.96 15.65 -19.00
CA PHE A 186 -11.42 14.35 -18.59
C PHE A 186 -10.07 14.08 -19.25
N ILE A 187 -9.08 13.70 -18.45
CA ILE A 187 -7.78 13.19 -18.90
C ILE A 187 -7.73 11.70 -18.52
N LEU A 188 -7.79 10.84 -19.54
CA LEU A 188 -7.78 9.39 -19.38
C LEU A 188 -6.39 8.85 -19.71
N VAL A 189 -5.77 8.16 -18.76
CA VAL A 189 -4.55 7.39 -19.03
C VAL A 189 -4.96 5.98 -19.44
N ILE A 190 -4.76 5.68 -20.71
CA ILE A 190 -5.03 4.39 -21.34
C ILE A 190 -3.72 3.68 -21.68
N ASP A 191 -3.75 2.35 -21.77
CA ASP A 191 -2.59 1.59 -22.21
C ASP A 191 -2.33 1.84 -23.70
N SER A 192 -1.07 1.73 -24.12
CA SER A 192 -0.66 1.74 -25.53
C SER A 192 -1.45 0.77 -26.42
N ASN A 193 -1.98 -0.32 -25.85
CA ASN A 193 -2.78 -1.32 -26.56
C ASN A 193 -4.26 -0.94 -26.73
N ASP A 194 -4.72 0.19 -26.18
CA ASP A 194 -6.11 0.66 -26.28
C ASP A 194 -6.35 1.67 -27.41
N GLN A 195 -5.41 1.79 -28.36
CA GLN A 195 -5.55 2.68 -29.54
C GLN A 195 -6.52 2.15 -30.60
#